data_AF-A0A434I511-F1
#
_entry.id   AF-A0A434I511-F1
#
_cell.length_a   1.000
_cell.length_b   1.000
_cell.length_c   1.000
_cell.angle_alpha   90.00
_cell.angle_beta   90.00
_cell.angle_gamma   90.00
#
_symmetry.space_group_name_H-M   'P 1'
#
loop_
_entity.id
_entity.type
_entity.pdbx_description
1 polymer ?
#
loop_
_entity_poly.entity_id
_entity_poly.type
_entity_poly.pdbx_seq_one_letter_code
_entity_poly.pdbx_strand_id
1 'polypeptide(L)'
;MKTNGRLLLIAKVMSQQLADRGPPMLRLSATLFTLILLSPAAGASALYDELAAAKIKLLGTTRPDPGMGLWAQKTNETMMSLIEGKWIDLGYSDLTNEDNMKKYCDKFGESFKKLTDYSFDIIGPVTPSKHAIHREYIFKTGISCNYRWNIEQQMEVLGSGNGKEILKNANGTSALLMMTPNTLLEIDFSFAQPILWGRCPTE
;
A
#
# COMPACT_ATOMS: atom_id res chain seq x y z
N MET A 1 -35.66 -12.39 12.62
CA MET A 1 -35.77 -11.02 13.15
C MET A 1 -37.18 -10.79 13.71
N LYS A 2 -37.40 -10.97 15.03
CA LYS A 2 -38.74 -10.76 15.66
C LYS A 2 -38.64 -10.22 17.10
N THR A 3 -37.56 -9.50 17.44
CA THR A 3 -37.27 -9.04 18.81
C THR A 3 -37.39 -7.52 19.01
N ASN A 4 -37.44 -6.73 17.93
CA ASN A 4 -37.44 -5.26 18.04
C ASN A 4 -38.83 -4.65 18.35
N GLY A 5 -39.93 -5.37 18.10
CA GLY A 5 -41.28 -4.86 18.32
C GLY A 5 -41.70 -4.79 19.80
N ARG A 6 -41.21 -5.71 20.64
CA ARG A 6 -41.58 -5.76 22.08
C ARG A 6 -40.87 -4.68 22.91
N LEU A 7 -39.62 -4.38 22.60
CA LEU A 7 -38.86 -3.32 23.28
C LEU A 7 -39.42 -1.92 22.97
N LEU A 8 -39.87 -1.69 21.73
CA LEU A 8 -40.51 -0.42 21.35
C LEU A 8 -41.84 -0.20 22.08
N LEU A 9 -42.61 -1.27 22.29
CA LEU A 9 -43.90 -1.20 23.00
C LEU A 9 -43.71 -0.91 24.49
N ILE A 10 -42.71 -1.53 25.12
CA ILE A 10 -42.40 -1.31 26.55
C ILE A 10 -41.87 0.11 26.76
N ALA A 11 -41.00 0.60 25.87
CA ALA A 11 -40.51 1.98 25.92
C ALA A 11 -41.64 3.01 25.76
N LYS A 12 -42.61 2.75 24.87
CA LYS A 12 -43.76 3.63 24.65
C LYS A 12 -44.70 3.64 25.86
N VAL A 13 -44.99 2.48 26.45
CA VAL A 13 -45.85 2.36 27.65
C VAL A 13 -45.19 2.99 28.88
N MET A 14 -43.87 2.83 29.06
CA MET A 14 -43.14 3.47 30.16
C MET A 14 -43.05 4.99 30.00
N SER A 15 -42.85 5.50 28.77
CA SER A 15 -42.83 6.94 28.50
C SER A 15 -44.18 7.60 28.76
N GLN A 16 -45.27 6.88 28.51
CA GLN A 16 -46.63 7.38 28.71
C GLN A 16 -47.04 7.34 30.20
N GLN A 17 -46.56 6.35 30.96
CA GLN A 17 -46.74 6.26 32.42
C GLN A 17 -45.96 7.35 33.19
N LEU A 18 -44.75 7.71 32.72
CA LEU A 18 -43.93 8.77 33.32
C LEU A 18 -44.45 10.19 33.00
N ALA A 19 -45.28 10.34 31.97
CA ALA A 19 -45.89 11.62 31.65
C ALA A 19 -46.99 12.01 32.64
N ASP A 20 -47.69 11.07 33.28
CA ASP A 20 -48.96 11.41 33.94
C ASP A 20 -48.88 11.69 35.45
N ARG A 21 -47.73 11.45 36.12
CA ARG A 21 -47.61 11.62 37.59
C ARG A 21 -46.21 11.98 38.12
N GLY A 22 -45.60 13.08 37.65
CA GLY A 22 -44.33 13.54 38.23
C GLY A 22 -44.15 15.07 38.17
N PRO A 23 -43.56 15.71 39.20
CA PRO A 23 -43.33 17.15 39.22
C PRO A 23 -42.36 17.58 38.10
N PRO A 24 -42.44 18.82 37.61
CA PRO A 24 -41.77 19.28 36.38
C PRO A 24 -40.23 19.14 36.37
N MET A 25 -39.58 19.07 37.53
CA MET A 25 -38.13 18.82 37.63
C MET A 25 -37.70 17.40 37.20
N LEU A 26 -38.56 16.38 37.38
CA LEU A 26 -38.22 15.00 37.01
C LEU A 26 -38.27 14.77 35.49
N ARG A 27 -39.05 15.58 34.76
CA ARG A 27 -39.14 15.51 33.29
C ARG A 27 -37.85 15.99 32.62
N LEU A 28 -37.23 17.07 33.11
CA LEU A 28 -35.94 17.56 32.57
C LEU A 28 -34.80 16.55 32.79
N SER A 29 -34.74 15.92 33.97
CA SER A 29 -33.71 14.92 34.28
C SER A 29 -33.82 13.66 33.40
N ALA A 30 -35.05 13.23 33.08
CA ALA A 30 -35.28 12.08 32.21
C ALA A 30 -34.91 12.36 30.74
N THR A 31 -35.04 13.61 30.26
CA THR A 31 -34.63 14.00 28.90
C THR A 31 -33.11 14.14 28.78
N LEU A 32 -32.43 14.60 29.84
CA LEU A 32 -30.97 14.74 29.86
C LEU A 32 -30.28 13.36 29.91
N PHE A 33 -30.82 12.40 30.67
CA PHE A 33 -30.30 11.04 30.73
C PHE A 33 -30.45 10.27 29.40
N THR A 34 -31.51 10.54 28.64
CA THR A 34 -31.69 9.93 27.31
C THR A 34 -30.71 10.50 26.27
N LEU A 35 -30.38 11.80 26.32
CA LEU A 35 -29.35 12.39 25.43
C LEU A 35 -27.94 11.87 25.74
N ILE A 36 -27.60 11.66 27.01
CA ILE A 36 -26.25 11.18 27.42
C ILE A 36 -26.05 9.70 27.05
N LEU A 37 -27.09 8.88 27.12
CA LEU A 37 -27.03 7.45 26.77
C LEU A 37 -26.98 7.18 25.25
N LEU A 38 -27.30 8.16 24.41
CA LEU A 38 -27.24 8.05 22.94
C LEU A 38 -25.91 8.53 22.34
N SER A 39 -25.02 9.12 23.15
CA SER A 39 -23.84 9.85 22.66
C SER A 39 -22.58 9.03 22.31
N PRO A 40 -22.38 7.73 22.64
CA PRO A 40 -21.17 7.02 22.19
C PRO A 40 -21.33 6.27 20.85
N ALA A 41 -22.56 6.10 20.33
CA ALA A 41 -22.78 5.27 19.15
C ALA A 41 -22.28 5.91 17.83
N ALA A 42 -22.18 7.24 17.77
CA ALA A 42 -21.74 7.95 16.57
C ALA A 42 -20.23 7.84 16.30
N GLY A 43 -19.40 7.77 17.35
CA GLY A 43 -17.93 7.68 17.21
C GLY A 43 -17.45 6.30 16.74
N ALA A 44 -18.13 5.23 17.15
CA ALA A 44 -17.80 3.86 16.72
C ALA A 44 -18.12 3.62 15.24
N SER A 45 -19.20 4.24 14.73
CA SER A 45 -19.53 4.20 13.30
C SER A 45 -18.51 4.96 12.46
N ALA A 46 -18.12 6.17 12.88
CA ALA A 46 -17.13 6.97 12.15
C ALA A 46 -15.76 6.28 12.06
N LEU A 47 -15.28 5.70 13.16
CA LEU A 47 -14.04 4.91 13.16
C LEU A 47 -14.17 3.65 12.29
N TYR A 48 -15.32 2.98 12.35
CA TYR A 48 -15.58 1.83 11.47
C TYR A 48 -15.56 2.21 9.99
N ASP A 49 -16.20 3.31 9.63
CA ASP A 49 -16.27 3.81 8.25
C ASP A 49 -14.89 4.27 7.75
N GLU A 50 -14.12 4.93 8.60
CA GLU A 50 -12.71 5.30 8.32
C GLU A 50 -11.85 4.06 8.08
N LEU A 51 -11.90 3.08 8.99
CA LEU A 51 -11.13 1.84 8.88
C LEU A 51 -11.58 0.99 7.69
N ALA A 52 -12.89 0.94 7.39
CA ALA A 52 -13.43 0.26 6.23
C ALA A 52 -12.97 0.95 4.93
N ALA A 53 -12.99 2.28 4.87
CA ALA A 53 -12.49 3.05 3.73
C ALA A 53 -10.99 2.86 3.54
N ALA A 54 -10.20 2.89 4.61
CA ALA A 54 -8.76 2.62 4.57
C ALA A 54 -8.48 1.19 4.10
N LYS A 55 -9.23 0.21 4.60
CA LYS A 55 -9.13 -1.20 4.19
C LYS A 55 -9.51 -1.41 2.73
N ILE A 56 -10.57 -0.76 2.24
CA ILE A 56 -10.93 -0.79 0.81
C ILE A 56 -9.84 -0.11 -0.02
N LYS A 57 -9.30 1.03 0.43
CA LYS A 57 -8.24 1.74 -0.30
C LYS A 57 -6.97 0.91 -0.42
N LEU A 58 -6.57 0.19 0.64
CA LEU A 58 -5.34 -0.59 0.68
C LEU A 58 -5.49 -1.99 0.09
N LEU A 59 -6.63 -2.65 0.32
CA LEU A 59 -6.84 -4.08 0.01
C LEU A 59 -7.97 -4.31 -1.00
N GLY A 60 -8.68 -3.27 -1.44
CA GLY A 60 -9.79 -3.37 -2.39
C GLY A 60 -11.04 -4.10 -1.87
N THR A 61 -11.15 -4.38 -0.56
CA THR A 61 -12.25 -5.20 0.01
C THR A 61 -12.55 -4.91 1.47
N THR A 62 -13.81 -5.14 1.89
CA THR A 62 -14.26 -5.07 3.30
C THR A 62 -14.17 -6.42 4.04
N ARG A 63 -13.99 -7.54 3.31
CA ARG A 63 -14.07 -8.90 3.87
C ARG A 63 -12.99 -9.20 4.91
N PRO A 64 -13.30 -9.96 5.99
CA PRO A 64 -12.39 -10.23 7.11
C PRO A 64 -11.10 -10.89 6.66
N ASP A 65 -11.22 -11.85 5.75
CA ASP A 65 -10.11 -12.38 4.99
C ASP A 65 -10.18 -11.76 3.59
N PRO A 66 -9.10 -11.14 3.10
CA PRO A 66 -9.04 -10.86 1.69
C PRO A 66 -9.19 -12.22 1.00
N GLY A 67 -9.94 -12.25 -0.10
CA GLY A 67 -9.59 -13.22 -1.14
C GLY A 67 -8.20 -12.82 -1.63
N MET A 68 -7.16 -13.05 -0.82
CA MET A 68 -5.79 -12.59 -1.05
C MET A 68 -5.37 -13.11 -2.40
N GLY A 69 -5.77 -14.33 -2.79
CA GLY A 69 -5.54 -14.86 -4.13
C GLY A 69 -6.01 -13.92 -5.25
N LEU A 70 -7.29 -13.55 -5.30
CA LEU A 70 -7.84 -12.74 -6.40
C LEU A 70 -7.35 -11.29 -6.39
N TRP A 71 -7.24 -10.67 -5.21
CA TRP A 71 -6.71 -9.32 -5.11
C TRP A 71 -5.20 -9.27 -5.40
N ALA A 72 -4.42 -10.20 -4.84
CA ALA A 72 -2.99 -10.31 -5.11
C ALA A 72 -2.72 -10.63 -6.58
N GLN A 73 -3.51 -11.52 -7.18
CA GLN A 73 -3.41 -11.86 -8.58
C GLN A 73 -3.70 -10.63 -9.45
N LYS A 74 -4.83 -9.92 -9.21
CA LYS A 74 -5.17 -8.72 -9.98
C LYS A 74 -4.14 -7.60 -9.81
N THR A 75 -3.61 -7.41 -8.60
CA THR A 75 -2.56 -6.43 -8.31
C THR A 75 -1.28 -6.79 -9.06
N ASN A 76 -0.86 -8.06 -9.04
CA ASN A 76 0.27 -8.54 -9.82
C ASN A 76 0.03 -8.38 -11.32
N GLU A 77 -1.11 -8.82 -11.86
CA GLU A 77 -1.46 -8.66 -13.27
C GLU A 77 -1.41 -7.20 -13.71
N THR A 78 -1.96 -6.30 -12.89
CA THR A 78 -1.93 -4.85 -13.14
C THR A 78 -0.50 -4.33 -13.13
N MET A 79 0.29 -4.65 -12.10
CA MET A 79 1.69 -4.25 -12.00
C MET A 79 2.49 -4.76 -13.20
N MET A 80 2.40 -6.05 -13.50
CA MET A 80 3.13 -6.70 -14.59
C MET A 80 2.71 -6.18 -15.98
N SER A 81 1.47 -5.68 -16.14
CA SER A 81 1.03 -5.00 -17.36
C SER A 81 1.64 -3.59 -17.54
N LEU A 82 2.15 -3.00 -16.46
CA LEU A 82 2.64 -1.63 -16.40
C LEU A 82 4.13 -1.54 -15.99
N ILE A 83 4.81 -2.65 -15.72
CA ILE A 83 6.15 -2.60 -15.14
C ILE A 83 7.22 -2.28 -16.19
N GLU A 84 7.01 -2.71 -17.44
CA GLU A 84 8.04 -2.62 -18.50
C GLU A 84 8.31 -1.19 -18.94
N GLY A 85 9.55 -0.75 -18.81
CA GLY A 85 9.97 0.58 -19.24
C GLY A 85 11.22 1.04 -18.53
N LYS A 86 11.58 2.30 -18.76
CA LYS A 86 12.70 2.95 -18.06
C LYS A 86 12.16 3.73 -16.87
N TRP A 87 12.79 3.58 -15.71
CA TRP A 87 12.36 4.17 -14.45
C TRP A 87 13.53 4.85 -13.74
N ILE A 88 13.24 5.87 -12.95
CA ILE A 88 14.22 6.59 -12.13
C ILE A 88 13.73 6.66 -10.69
N ASP A 89 14.67 6.69 -9.74
CA ASP A 89 14.37 7.01 -8.34
C ASP A 89 14.07 8.51 -8.21
N LEU A 90 12.82 8.84 -7.88
CA LEU A 90 12.36 10.21 -7.70
C LEU A 90 12.93 10.87 -6.43
N GLY A 91 13.41 10.09 -5.48
CA GLY A 91 14.09 10.61 -4.28
C GLY A 91 15.40 11.34 -4.58
N TYR A 92 16.03 11.04 -5.72
CA TYR A 92 17.30 11.64 -6.16
C TYR A 92 17.21 12.42 -7.47
N SER A 93 16.05 12.43 -8.14
CA SER A 93 15.88 13.10 -9.42
C SER A 93 15.62 14.60 -9.28
N ASP A 94 16.26 15.41 -10.14
CA ASP A 94 15.91 16.83 -10.31
C ASP A 94 14.75 16.99 -11.29
N LEU A 95 13.57 17.34 -10.76
CA LEU A 95 12.33 17.56 -11.53
C LEU A 95 12.00 19.05 -11.70
N THR A 96 12.97 19.95 -11.56
CA THR A 96 12.73 21.40 -11.70
C THR A 96 12.29 21.82 -13.10
N ASN A 97 12.67 21.06 -14.13
CA ASN A 97 12.22 21.26 -15.52
C ASN A 97 12.33 19.96 -16.33
N GLU A 98 11.73 19.97 -17.52
CA GLU A 98 11.66 18.81 -18.42
C GLU A 98 13.04 18.36 -18.92
N ASP A 99 13.96 19.28 -19.19
CA ASP A 99 15.31 18.96 -19.68
C ASP A 99 16.13 18.22 -18.62
N ASN A 100 16.02 18.62 -17.36
CA ASN A 100 16.64 17.95 -16.22
C ASN A 100 16.07 16.54 -16.03
N MET A 101 14.75 16.37 -16.16
CA MET A 101 14.11 15.07 -16.10
C MET A 101 14.64 14.14 -17.22
N LYS A 102 14.68 14.62 -18.47
CA LYS A 102 15.23 13.85 -19.61
C LYS A 102 16.67 13.43 -19.36
N LYS A 103 17.52 14.37 -18.95
CA LYS A 103 18.93 14.10 -18.62
C LYS A 103 19.08 13.06 -17.50
N TYR A 104 18.20 13.10 -16.48
CA TYR A 104 18.23 12.14 -15.39
C TYR A 104 17.79 10.75 -15.86
N CYS A 105 16.73 10.68 -16.67
CA CYS A 105 16.29 9.45 -17.34
C CYS A 105 17.37 8.84 -18.24
N ASP A 106 18.13 9.66 -18.96
CA ASP A 106 19.22 9.18 -19.81
C ASP A 106 20.36 8.59 -19.00
N LYS A 107 20.77 9.28 -17.95
CA LYS A 107 21.96 8.94 -17.16
C LYS A 107 21.73 7.88 -16.10
N PHE A 108 20.58 7.90 -15.45
CA PHE A 108 20.28 7.08 -14.26
C PHE A 108 19.05 6.20 -14.43
N GLY A 109 18.39 6.24 -15.60
CA GLY A 109 17.23 5.40 -15.85
C GLY A 109 17.59 3.92 -15.81
N GLU A 110 16.93 3.19 -14.92
CA GLU A 110 17.00 1.73 -14.80
C GLU A 110 15.95 1.10 -15.70
N SER A 111 16.30 0.02 -16.38
CA SER A 111 15.38 -0.69 -17.28
C SER A 111 14.66 -1.78 -16.50
N PHE A 112 13.34 -1.65 -16.38
CA PHE A 112 12.47 -2.66 -15.80
C PHE A 112 11.97 -3.54 -16.95
N LYS A 113 12.30 -4.83 -16.92
CA LYS A 113 12.00 -5.79 -17.98
C LYS A 113 11.20 -6.95 -17.45
N LYS A 114 10.03 -7.22 -18.04
CA LYS A 114 9.24 -8.38 -17.67
C LYS A 114 9.98 -9.66 -18.10
N LEU A 115 10.07 -10.63 -17.20
CA LEU A 115 10.65 -11.94 -17.48
C LEU A 115 9.54 -12.99 -17.67
N THR A 116 8.56 -12.98 -16.77
CA THR A 116 7.40 -13.87 -16.77
C THR A 116 6.16 -13.10 -16.31
N ASP A 117 5.00 -13.73 -16.18
CA ASP A 117 3.82 -13.11 -15.55
C ASP A 117 3.95 -12.90 -14.04
N TYR A 118 5.02 -13.39 -13.41
CA TYR A 118 5.26 -13.33 -11.97
C TYR A 118 6.66 -12.81 -11.62
N SER A 119 7.46 -12.42 -12.60
CA SER A 119 8.80 -11.87 -12.35
C SER A 119 9.21 -10.84 -13.38
N PHE A 120 10.01 -9.88 -12.92
CA PHE A 120 10.65 -8.87 -13.75
C PHE A 120 12.05 -8.60 -13.24
N ASP A 121 12.89 -8.02 -14.08
CA ASP A 121 14.27 -7.66 -13.78
C ASP A 121 14.41 -6.15 -13.76
N ILE A 122 15.13 -5.63 -12.77
CA ILE A 122 15.59 -4.24 -12.76
C ILE A 122 17.06 -4.25 -13.17
N ILE A 123 17.35 -3.59 -14.28
CA ILE A 123 18.67 -3.54 -14.89
C ILE A 123 19.22 -2.14 -14.69
N GLY A 124 20.25 -2.02 -13.85
CA GLY A 124 20.94 -0.75 -13.62
C GLY A 124 21.64 -0.22 -14.87
N PRO A 125 21.90 1.11 -14.96
CA PRO A 125 22.60 1.69 -16.09
C PRO A 125 24.00 1.07 -16.24
N VAL A 126 24.44 0.89 -17.49
CA VAL A 126 25.77 0.36 -17.80
C VAL A 126 26.82 1.33 -17.28
N THR A 127 27.55 0.92 -16.24
CA THR A 127 28.67 1.69 -15.69
C THR A 127 29.89 1.61 -16.62
N PRO A 128 30.92 2.46 -16.43
CA PRO A 128 32.15 2.40 -17.24
C PRO A 128 32.85 1.03 -17.25
N SER A 129 32.59 0.16 -16.26
CA SER A 129 33.03 -1.24 -16.24
C SER A 129 32.24 -2.16 -17.17
N LYS A 130 31.35 -1.62 -18.03
CA LYS A 130 30.58 -2.28 -19.10
C LYS A 130 29.51 -3.29 -18.66
N HIS A 131 29.31 -3.50 -17.37
CA HIS A 131 28.36 -4.51 -16.88
C HIS A 131 27.16 -3.81 -16.26
N ALA A 132 25.98 -4.11 -16.80
CA ALA A 132 24.74 -3.80 -16.12
C ALA A 132 24.59 -4.75 -14.93
N ILE A 133 24.12 -4.23 -13.80
CA ILE A 133 23.80 -5.05 -12.62
C ILE A 133 22.32 -5.39 -12.68
N HIS A 134 22.03 -6.68 -12.62
CA HIS A 134 20.67 -7.21 -12.66
C HIS A 134 20.14 -7.52 -11.26
N ARG A 135 18.86 -7.24 -11.05
CA ARG A 135 18.12 -7.53 -9.83
C ARG A 135 16.74 -8.06 -10.21
N GLU A 136 16.57 -9.37 -10.08
CA GLU A 136 15.30 -10.04 -10.38
C GLU A 136 14.34 -9.89 -9.20
N TYR A 137 13.10 -9.51 -9.48
CA TYR A 137 11.97 -9.50 -8.56
C TYR A 137 11.00 -10.61 -8.92
N ILE A 138 10.64 -11.42 -7.93
CA ILE A 138 9.75 -12.58 -8.05
C ILE A 138 8.56 -12.35 -7.14
N PHE A 139 7.38 -12.27 -7.74
CA PHE A 139 6.12 -12.11 -7.02
C PHE A 139 5.89 -13.25 -6.02
N LYS A 140 5.46 -12.87 -4.82
CA LYS A 140 5.11 -13.81 -3.74
C LYS A 140 3.62 -13.77 -3.45
N THR A 141 3.12 -12.62 -2.98
CA THR A 141 1.69 -12.43 -2.66
C THR A 141 1.39 -10.96 -2.37
N GLY A 142 0.15 -10.54 -2.61
CA GLY A 142 -0.32 -9.16 -2.44
C GLY A 142 0.52 -8.18 -3.26
N ILE A 143 1.38 -7.44 -2.56
CA ILE A 143 2.36 -6.50 -3.10
C ILE A 143 3.80 -6.94 -2.83
N SER A 144 4.01 -8.10 -2.21
CA SER A 144 5.33 -8.57 -1.81
C SER A 144 6.02 -9.33 -2.93
N CYS A 145 7.27 -8.98 -3.15
CA CYS A 145 8.21 -9.67 -4.02
C CYS A 145 9.44 -10.08 -3.22
N ASN A 146 10.01 -11.23 -3.55
CA ASN A 146 11.40 -11.50 -3.23
C ASN A 146 12.26 -10.85 -4.32
N TYR A 147 13.43 -10.30 -3.96
CA TYR A 147 14.39 -9.88 -4.96
C TYR A 147 15.71 -10.62 -4.80
N ARG A 148 16.42 -10.77 -5.92
CA ARG A 148 17.71 -11.46 -6.00
C ARG A 148 18.66 -10.66 -6.88
N TRP A 149 19.82 -10.32 -6.35
CA TRP A 149 20.88 -9.70 -7.11
C TRP A 149 21.72 -10.75 -7.85
N ASN A 150 22.21 -10.39 -9.03
CA ASN A 150 23.27 -11.16 -9.67
C ASN A 150 24.60 -10.93 -8.95
N ILE A 151 24.94 -11.86 -8.06
CA ILE A 151 26.14 -11.79 -7.19
C ILE A 151 27.42 -11.75 -8.02
N GLU A 152 27.52 -12.56 -9.08
CA GLU A 152 28.72 -12.64 -9.92
C GLU A 152 29.00 -11.29 -10.59
N GLN A 153 27.96 -10.68 -11.18
CA GLN A 153 28.06 -9.34 -11.76
C GLN A 153 28.39 -8.27 -10.71
N GLN A 154 27.79 -8.34 -9.52
CA GLN A 154 28.12 -7.41 -8.45
C GLN A 154 29.58 -7.54 -8.01
N MET A 155 30.11 -8.76 -7.89
CA MET A 155 31.51 -8.98 -7.54
C MET A 155 32.46 -8.50 -8.63
N GLU A 156 32.07 -8.61 -9.90
CA GLU A 156 32.83 -8.07 -11.03
C GLU A 156 32.86 -6.53 -11.02
N VAL A 157 31.73 -5.89 -10.73
CA VAL A 157 31.62 -4.42 -10.74
C VAL A 157 32.20 -3.78 -9.46
N LEU A 158 31.92 -4.34 -8.29
CA LEU A 158 32.28 -3.77 -6.98
C LEU A 158 33.58 -4.32 -6.39
N GLY A 159 34.13 -5.37 -7.00
CA GLY A 159 35.35 -6.05 -6.54
C GLY A 159 35.12 -7.10 -5.45
N SER A 160 35.93 -8.15 -5.47
CA SER A 160 35.84 -9.31 -4.55
C SER A 160 36.11 -8.97 -3.07
N GLY A 161 36.77 -7.84 -2.79
CA GLY A 161 37.02 -7.35 -1.42
C GLY A 161 35.74 -7.03 -0.63
N ASN A 162 34.63 -6.78 -1.32
CA ASN A 162 33.33 -6.47 -0.74
C ASN A 162 32.40 -7.70 -0.61
N GLY A 163 32.92 -8.92 -0.83
CA GLY A 163 32.12 -10.14 -0.96
C GLY A 163 31.16 -10.41 0.20
N LYS A 164 31.55 -10.13 1.45
CA LYS A 164 30.67 -10.33 2.62
C LYS A 164 29.43 -9.43 2.59
N GLU A 165 29.59 -8.19 2.15
CA GLU A 165 28.49 -7.22 2.07
C GLU A 165 27.58 -7.51 0.87
N ILE A 166 28.19 -7.86 -0.27
CA ILE A 166 27.48 -8.34 -1.47
C ILE A 166 26.59 -9.55 -1.11
N LEU A 167 27.14 -10.56 -0.45
CA LEU A 167 26.40 -11.76 -0.07
C LEU A 167 25.29 -11.48 0.95
N LYS A 168 25.51 -10.55 1.89
CA LYS A 168 24.50 -10.17 2.88
C LYS A 168 23.24 -9.58 2.21
N ASN A 169 23.44 -8.82 1.14
CA ASN A 169 22.37 -8.07 0.48
C ASN A 169 21.86 -8.76 -0.80
N ALA A 170 22.38 -9.95 -1.12
CA ALA A 170 22.13 -10.65 -2.38
C ALA A 170 20.67 -11.08 -2.57
N ASN A 171 19.93 -11.30 -1.48
CA ASN A 171 18.51 -11.64 -1.54
C ASN A 171 17.76 -10.85 -0.48
N GLY A 172 16.53 -10.48 -0.77
CA GLY A 172 15.67 -9.81 0.20
C GLY A 172 14.20 -9.87 -0.18
N THR A 173 13.41 -9.09 0.54
CA THR A 173 11.97 -8.98 0.32
C THR A 173 11.61 -7.50 0.27
N SER A 174 10.77 -7.16 -0.70
CA SER A 174 10.30 -5.81 -0.93
C SER A 174 8.79 -5.80 -1.12
N ALA A 175 8.13 -4.71 -0.74
CA ALA A 175 6.76 -4.43 -1.11
C ALA A 175 6.71 -3.44 -2.28
N LEU A 176 6.03 -3.80 -3.36
CA LEU A 176 5.88 -3.04 -4.59
C LEU A 176 4.42 -2.66 -4.79
N LEU A 177 4.14 -1.37 -4.77
CA LEU A 177 2.80 -0.82 -4.92
C LEU A 177 2.77 0.19 -6.07
N MET A 178 2.05 -0.14 -7.14
CA MET A 178 1.75 0.83 -8.20
C MET A 178 0.89 1.96 -7.62
N MET A 179 1.43 3.17 -7.56
CA MET A 179 0.74 4.36 -7.07
C MET A 179 -0.06 5.02 -8.20
N THR A 180 0.50 5.02 -9.41
CA THR A 180 -0.12 5.41 -10.68
C THR A 180 0.49 4.55 -11.80
N PRO A 181 0.00 4.60 -13.05
CA PRO A 181 0.68 3.91 -14.16
C PRO A 181 2.14 4.33 -14.39
N ASN A 182 2.55 5.50 -13.89
CA ASN A 182 3.88 6.06 -14.09
C ASN A 182 4.68 6.20 -12.78
N THR A 183 4.17 5.71 -11.66
CA THR A 183 4.86 5.79 -10.37
C THR A 183 4.66 4.52 -9.55
N LEU A 184 5.76 3.96 -9.05
CA LEU A 184 5.80 2.73 -8.26
C LEU A 184 6.46 3.02 -6.92
N LEU A 185 5.81 2.68 -5.82
CA LEU A 185 6.40 2.73 -4.50
C LEU A 185 7.01 1.37 -4.17
N GLU A 186 8.28 1.38 -3.83
CA GLU A 186 9.01 0.23 -3.30
C GLU A 186 9.33 0.46 -1.82
N ILE A 187 9.17 -0.58 -0.99
CA ILE A 187 9.61 -0.59 0.40
C ILE A 187 10.44 -1.86 0.62
N ASP A 188 11.77 -1.69 0.65
CA ASP A 188 12.70 -2.76 0.98
C ASP A 188 12.63 -3.06 2.48
N PHE A 189 12.32 -4.32 2.85
CA PHE A 189 12.18 -4.72 4.26
C PHE A 189 13.51 -4.93 4.98
N SER A 190 14.60 -5.13 4.25
CA SER A 190 15.95 -5.28 4.79
C SER A 190 16.55 -3.93 5.21
N PHE A 191 16.25 -2.86 4.48
CA PHE A 191 16.78 -1.51 4.75
C PHE A 191 15.73 -0.53 5.29
N ALA A 192 14.44 -0.88 5.24
CA ALA A 192 13.32 -0.01 5.60
C ALA A 192 13.31 1.33 4.85
N GLN A 193 13.95 1.38 3.67
CA GLN A 193 14.06 2.58 2.87
C GLN A 193 12.97 2.57 1.78
N PRO A 194 12.06 3.55 1.76
CA PRO A 194 11.13 3.69 0.67
C PRO A 194 11.83 4.27 -0.56
N ILE A 195 11.56 3.70 -1.73
CA ILE A 195 12.00 4.21 -3.02
C ILE A 195 10.75 4.54 -3.82
N LEU A 196 10.65 5.78 -4.32
CA LEU A 196 9.56 6.18 -5.20
C LEU A 196 10.09 6.21 -6.62
N TRP A 197 9.73 5.21 -7.41
CA TRP A 197 10.08 5.12 -8.82
C TRP A 197 9.14 5.99 -9.66
N GLY A 198 9.71 6.68 -10.64
CA GLY A 198 9.00 7.44 -11.67
C GLY A 198 9.37 6.93 -13.06
N ARG A 199 8.38 6.75 -13.91
CA ARG A 199 8.56 6.27 -15.28
C ARG A 199 9.10 7.40 -16.16
N CYS A 200 10.13 7.08 -16.94
CA CYS A 200 10.66 7.97 -17.95
C CYS A 200 9.74 8.05 -19.18
N PRO A 201 9.74 9.16 -19.92
CA PRO A 201 9.01 9.27 -21.17
C PRO A 201 9.49 8.19 -22.15
N THR A 202 8.57 7.57 -22.88
CA THR A 202 8.89 6.78 -24.06
C THR A 202 9.36 7.72 -25.16
N GLU A 203 10.54 7.44 -25.73
CA GLU A 203 11.01 8.10 -26.96
C GLU A 203 10.06 7.88 -28.14
#